data_AF-A0A3D4JIZ0-F1
#
_entry.id   AF-A0A3D4JIZ0-F1
#
_cell.length_a   1.000
_cell.length_b   1.000
_cell.length_c   1.000
_cell.angle_alpha   90.00
_cell.angle_beta   90.00
_cell.angle_gamma   90.00
#
_symmetry.space_group_name_H-M   'P 1'
#
loop_
_entity.id
_entity.type
_entity.pdbx_description
1 polymer ?
#
loop_
_entity_poly.entity_id
_entity_poly.type
_entity_poly.pdbx_seq_one_letter_code
_entity_poly.pdbx_strand_id
1 'polypeptide(L)'
;MFTLLSVLPAPPGGTPAELAQDGIDFFSTWIGRIGGIVAIVGALKFALAIKDDNDDGKMQAVLIMVSGFMIQSAIDAGLLNIPATYTEAVATAEFRSILSFIGKWIRRVGALGFFVGALSFGFAVKDNNAVTKVTGLKTMAAGATAMALSAASVLTQFV
;
A
#
# COMPACT_ATOMS: atom_id res chain seq x y z
N MET A 1 55.94 -4.23 13.58
CA MET A 1 55.05 -3.34 12.78
C MET A 1 53.73 -4.09 12.60
N PHE A 2 52.70 -3.71 13.36
CA PHE A 2 51.41 -4.41 13.40
C PHE A 2 50.47 -3.72 12.40
N THR A 3 50.05 -4.39 11.34
CA THR A 3 49.13 -3.82 10.34
C THR A 3 47.70 -3.96 10.85
N LEU A 4 47.09 -2.83 11.22
CA LEU A 4 45.70 -2.72 11.69
C LEU A 4 44.65 -3.17 10.66
N LEU A 5 45.06 -3.56 9.45
CA LEU A 5 44.19 -3.91 8.32
C LEU A 5 43.69 -5.38 8.35
N SER A 6 44.11 -6.20 9.31
CA SER A 6 43.76 -7.64 9.40
C SER A 6 42.57 -7.97 10.31
N VAL A 7 41.98 -6.98 10.99
CA VAL A 7 40.83 -7.19 11.90
C VAL A 7 39.49 -7.15 11.17
N LEU A 8 39.44 -6.46 10.02
CA LEU A 8 38.22 -6.36 9.23
C LEU A 8 38.28 -7.35 8.07
N PRO A 9 37.23 -8.16 7.85
CA PRO A 9 37.14 -8.97 6.64
C PRO A 9 37.26 -8.07 5.42
N ALA A 10 37.93 -8.56 4.37
CA ALA A 10 38.03 -7.84 3.12
C ALA A 10 36.61 -7.45 2.67
N PRO A 11 36.37 -6.16 2.38
CA PRO A 11 35.05 -5.74 1.94
C PRO A 11 34.68 -6.55 0.68
N PRO A 12 33.42 -6.99 0.55
CA PRO A 12 32.96 -7.65 -0.67
C PRO A 12 33.33 -6.80 -1.88
N GLY A 13 33.80 -7.45 -2.95
CA GLY A 13 34.23 -6.76 -4.16
C GLY A 13 33.09 -5.95 -4.78
N GLY A 14 33.41 -4.78 -5.33
CA GLY A 14 32.45 -3.84 -5.89
C GLY A 14 32.74 -2.41 -5.46
N THR A 15 32.10 -1.46 -6.12
CA THR A 15 32.07 -0.06 -5.71
C THR A 15 31.14 0.09 -4.49
N PRO A 16 31.34 1.10 -3.63
CA PRO A 16 30.41 1.38 -2.53
C PRO A 16 28.96 1.56 -2.97
N ALA A 17 28.73 2.03 -4.19
CA ALA A 17 27.40 2.20 -4.77
C ALA A 17 26.73 0.85 -5.08
N GLU A 18 27.47 -0.13 -5.61
CA GLU A 18 26.96 -1.48 -5.87
C GLU A 18 26.56 -2.18 -4.56
N LEU A 19 27.39 -2.08 -3.53
CA LEU A 19 27.08 -2.66 -2.21
C LEU A 19 25.87 -2.00 -1.54
N ALA A 20 25.68 -0.69 -1.73
CA ALA A 20 24.50 0.02 -1.24
C ALA A 20 23.23 -0.44 -1.97
N GLN A 21 23.31 -0.63 -3.29
CA GLN A 21 22.21 -1.11 -4.11
C GLN A 21 21.80 -2.54 -3.73
N ASP A 22 22.76 -3.44 -3.55
CA ASP A 22 22.51 -4.82 -3.07
C ASP A 22 21.77 -4.83 -1.72
N GLY A 23 22.15 -3.91 -0.82
CA GLY A 23 21.46 -3.72 0.45
C GLY A 23 20.01 -3.28 0.27
N ILE A 24 19.78 -2.28 -0.59
CA ILE A 24 18.43 -1.79 -0.92
C ILE A 24 17.58 -2.91 -1.51
N ASP A 25 18.11 -3.69 -2.44
CA ASP A 25 17.39 -4.79 -3.11
C ASP A 25 17.03 -5.90 -2.12
N PHE A 26 17.94 -6.22 -1.18
CA PHE A 26 17.67 -7.14 -0.09
C PHE A 26 16.51 -6.67 0.79
N PHE A 27 16.56 -5.42 1.27
CA PHE A 27 15.49 -4.87 2.12
C PHE A 27 14.17 -4.74 1.36
N SER A 28 14.20 -4.30 0.11
CA SER A 28 13.05 -4.20 -0.79
C SER A 28 12.33 -5.55 -0.92
N THR A 29 13.08 -6.62 -1.18
CA THR A 29 12.56 -7.99 -1.25
C THR A 29 11.91 -8.43 0.08
N TRP A 30 12.56 -8.17 1.21
CA TRP A 30 12.04 -8.54 2.52
C TRP A 30 10.78 -7.75 2.90
N ILE A 31 10.75 -6.44 2.61
CA ILE A 31 9.57 -5.60 2.82
C ILE A 31 8.40 -6.11 1.98
N GLY A 32 8.63 -6.49 0.73
CA GLY A 32 7.61 -7.11 -0.13
C GLY A 32 7.03 -8.40 0.46
N ARG A 33 7.90 -9.26 1.02
CA ARG A 33 7.47 -10.49 1.72
C ARG A 33 6.64 -10.18 2.97
N ILE A 34 7.04 -9.20 3.77
CA ILE A 34 6.27 -8.74 4.93
C ILE A 34 4.90 -8.22 4.49
N GLY A 35 4.84 -7.43 3.41
CA GLY A 35 3.58 -6.98 2.81
C GLY A 35 2.64 -8.15 2.50
N GLY A 36 3.15 -9.20 1.86
CA GLY A 36 2.39 -10.42 1.59
C GLY A 36 1.90 -11.13 2.86
N ILE A 37 2.74 -11.26 3.88
CA ILE A 37 2.35 -11.86 5.18
C ILE A 37 1.24 -11.03 5.84
N VAL A 38 1.39 -9.70 5.87
CA VAL A 38 0.39 -8.79 6.44
C VAL A 38 -0.94 -8.90 5.68
N ALA A 39 -0.90 -9.02 4.36
CA ALA A 39 -2.11 -9.24 3.56
C ALA A 39 -2.83 -10.54 3.94
N ILE A 40 -2.08 -11.64 4.12
CA ILE A 40 -2.61 -12.94 4.56
C ILE A 40 -3.20 -12.85 5.96
N VAL A 41 -2.50 -12.21 6.90
CA VAL A 41 -3.00 -12.01 8.28
C VAL A 41 -4.30 -11.20 8.28
N GLY A 42 -4.37 -10.15 7.46
CA GLY A 42 -5.61 -9.40 7.24
C GLY A 42 -6.75 -10.28 6.72
N ALA A 43 -6.48 -11.11 5.71
CA ALA A 43 -7.47 -12.03 5.15
C ALA A 43 -7.97 -13.07 6.18
N LEU A 44 -7.07 -13.63 7.00
CA LEU A 44 -7.45 -14.57 8.07
C LEU A 44 -8.32 -13.89 9.13
N LYS A 45 -7.92 -12.68 9.59
CA LYS A 45 -8.74 -11.90 10.52
C LYS A 45 -10.10 -11.56 9.92
N PHE A 46 -10.16 -11.30 8.62
CA PHE A 46 -11.41 -10.97 7.93
C PHE A 46 -12.33 -12.19 7.87
N ALA A 47 -11.79 -13.35 7.53
CA ALA A 47 -12.55 -14.61 7.53
C ALA A 47 -13.10 -14.96 8.92
N LEU A 48 -12.30 -14.78 9.97
CA LEU A 48 -12.74 -14.97 11.36
C LEU A 48 -13.80 -13.94 11.75
N ALA A 49 -13.61 -12.66 11.41
CA ALA A 49 -14.57 -11.61 11.72
C ALA A 49 -15.91 -11.78 10.98
N ILE A 50 -15.92 -12.39 9.78
CA ILE A 50 -17.15 -12.84 9.12
C ILE A 50 -17.83 -13.94 9.91
N LYS A 51 -17.08 -14.95 10.35
CA LYS A 51 -17.63 -16.06 11.13
C LYS A 51 -18.25 -15.60 12.45
N ASP A 52 -17.62 -14.63 13.10
CA ASP A 52 -18.05 -14.13 14.41
C ASP A 52 -19.04 -12.95 14.33
N ASP A 53 -19.48 -12.57 13.12
CA ASP A 53 -20.33 -11.40 12.84
C ASP A 53 -19.88 -10.09 13.52
N ASN A 54 -18.56 -9.92 13.62
CA ASN A 54 -17.94 -8.74 14.23
C ASN A 54 -17.62 -7.68 13.18
N ASP A 55 -18.49 -6.69 13.03
CA ASP A 55 -18.37 -5.66 12.00
C ASP A 55 -17.13 -4.76 12.16
N ASP A 56 -16.75 -4.42 13.40
CA ASP A 56 -15.52 -3.68 13.68
C ASP A 56 -14.28 -4.51 13.34
N GLY A 57 -14.34 -5.81 13.61
CA GLY A 57 -13.31 -6.77 13.26
C GLY A 57 -13.12 -6.91 11.75
N LYS A 58 -14.22 -6.91 10.97
CA LYS A 58 -14.19 -6.97 9.50
C LYS A 58 -13.46 -5.75 8.92
N MET A 59 -13.78 -4.55 9.39
CA MET A 59 -13.14 -3.31 8.92
C MET A 59 -11.64 -3.28 9.24
N GLN A 60 -11.26 -3.59 10.49
CA GLN A 60 -9.83 -3.63 10.86
C GLN A 60 -9.06 -4.67 10.06
N ALA A 61 -9.65 -5.83 9.80
CA ALA A 61 -9.03 -6.87 9.01
C ALA A 61 -8.83 -6.45 7.55
N VAL A 62 -9.80 -5.75 6.95
CA VAL A 62 -9.67 -5.18 5.60
C VAL A 62 -8.56 -4.14 5.56
N LEU A 63 -8.43 -3.27 6.56
CA LEU A 63 -7.36 -2.27 6.61
C LEU A 63 -5.96 -2.91 6.68
N ILE A 64 -5.81 -3.98 7.47
CA ILE A 64 -4.56 -4.76 7.53
C ILE A 64 -4.29 -5.45 6.20
N MET A 65 -5.32 -6.00 5.55
CA MET A 65 -5.17 -6.65 4.26
C MET A 65 -4.74 -5.66 3.17
N VAL A 66 -5.39 -4.49 3.12
CA VAL A 66 -5.07 -3.41 2.18
C VAL A 66 -3.65 -2.89 2.41
N SER A 67 -3.23 -2.71 3.67
CA SER A 67 -1.86 -2.24 3.96
C SER A 67 -0.80 -3.24 3.47
N GLY A 68 -1.03 -4.53 3.62
CA GLY A 68 -0.15 -5.57 3.08
C GLY A 68 -0.01 -5.50 1.55
N PHE A 69 -1.13 -5.38 0.83
CA PHE A 69 -1.10 -5.22 -0.62
C PHE A 69 -0.49 -3.89 -1.08
N MET A 70 -0.69 -2.81 -0.32
CA MET A 70 -0.03 -1.53 -0.57
C MET A 70 1.49 -1.65 -0.47
N ILE A 71 2.00 -2.30 0.58
CA ILE A 71 3.45 -2.52 0.76
C ILE A 71 4.00 -3.31 -0.44
N GLN A 72 3.35 -4.40 -0.82
CA GLN A 72 3.83 -5.23 -1.92
C GLN A 72 3.85 -4.48 -3.26
N SER A 73 2.79 -3.72 -3.55
CA SER A 73 2.75 -2.89 -4.76
C SER A 73 3.70 -1.70 -4.73
N ALA A 74 4.10 -1.19 -3.55
CA ALA A 74 5.10 -0.14 -3.44
C ALA A 74 6.48 -0.64 -3.85
N ILE A 75 6.80 -1.87 -3.45
CA ILE A 75 8.03 -2.56 -3.85
C ILE A 75 8.05 -2.82 -5.36
N ASP A 76 6.97 -3.36 -5.93
CA ASP A 76 6.87 -3.61 -7.38
C ASP A 76 6.95 -2.32 -8.21
N ALA A 77 6.52 -1.19 -7.64
CA ALA A 77 6.61 0.12 -8.27
C ALA A 77 8.02 0.74 -8.17
N GLY A 78 8.97 0.07 -7.51
CA GLY A 78 10.33 0.57 -7.32
C GLY A 78 10.42 1.77 -6.38
N LEU A 79 9.45 1.96 -5.48
CA LEU A 79 9.38 3.13 -4.58
C LEU A 79 10.64 3.27 -3.71
N LEU A 80 11.30 2.16 -3.37
CA LEU A 80 12.49 2.13 -2.53
C LEU A 80 13.79 2.12 -3.34
N ASN A 81 13.74 2.22 -4.66
CA ASN A 81 14.94 2.30 -5.48
C ASN A 81 15.56 3.69 -5.37
N ILE A 82 16.57 3.80 -4.51
CA ILE A 82 17.27 5.05 -4.24
C ILE A 82 18.50 5.15 -5.16
N PRO A 83 18.57 6.16 -6.05
CA PRO A 83 19.69 6.33 -6.95
C PRO A 83 20.95 6.78 -6.21
N ALA A 84 22.11 6.32 -6.69
CA ALA A 84 23.42 6.66 -6.13
C ALA A 84 23.77 8.16 -6.23
N THR A 85 23.10 8.89 -7.12
CA THR A 85 23.34 10.33 -7.35
C THR A 85 22.03 11.10 -7.26
N TYR A 86 21.93 11.99 -6.29
CA TYR A 86 20.79 12.88 -6.14
C TYR A 86 21.01 14.18 -6.88
N THR A 87 20.13 14.45 -7.85
CA THR A 87 19.98 15.76 -8.48
C THR A 87 18.56 16.25 -8.24
N GLU A 88 18.30 17.55 -8.36
CA GLU A 88 16.95 18.11 -8.20
C GLU A 88 15.93 17.46 -9.14
N ALA A 89 16.35 17.12 -10.37
CA ALA A 89 15.53 16.42 -11.34
C ALA A 89 15.12 15.01 -10.87
N VAL A 90 16.06 14.28 -10.29
CA VAL A 90 15.86 12.92 -9.76
C VAL A 90 14.93 12.95 -8.54
N ALA A 91 15.19 13.84 -7.57
CA ALA A 91 14.33 14.00 -6.40
C ALA A 91 12.89 14.38 -6.77
N THR A 92 12.72 15.23 -7.78
CA THR A 92 11.39 15.60 -8.30
C THR A 92 10.69 14.41 -8.95
N ALA A 93 11.41 13.59 -9.72
CA ALA A 93 10.86 12.39 -10.34
C ALA A 93 10.42 11.35 -9.29
N GLU A 94 11.21 11.15 -8.24
CA GLU A 94 10.87 10.28 -7.11
C GLU A 94 9.62 10.76 -6.37
N PHE A 95 9.57 12.06 -6.05
CA PHE A 95 8.41 12.65 -5.39
C PHE A 95 7.13 12.43 -6.23
N ARG A 96 7.19 12.66 -7.54
CA ARG A 96 6.07 12.39 -8.46
C ARG A 96 5.69 10.91 -8.50
N SER A 97 6.67 10.01 -8.45
CA SER A 97 6.42 8.57 -8.38
C SER A 97 5.65 8.20 -7.11
N ILE A 98 6.06 8.73 -5.96
CA ILE A 98 5.38 8.55 -4.67
C ILE A 98 3.94 9.08 -4.73
N LEU A 99 3.75 10.30 -5.22
CA LEU A 99 2.41 10.89 -5.34
C LEU A 99 1.51 10.11 -6.31
N SER A 100 2.07 9.63 -7.43
CA SER A 100 1.36 8.78 -8.39
C SER A 100 0.97 7.43 -7.78
N PHE A 101 1.87 6.82 -7.01
CA PHE A 101 1.60 5.59 -6.27
C PHE A 101 0.45 5.77 -5.27
N ILE A 102 0.52 6.82 -4.44
CA ILE A 102 -0.52 7.15 -3.46
C ILE A 102 -1.86 7.39 -4.18
N GLY A 103 -1.87 8.15 -5.27
CA GLY A 103 -3.07 8.41 -6.08
C GLY A 103 -3.72 7.11 -6.59
N LYS A 104 -2.93 6.21 -7.18
CA LYS A 104 -3.41 4.89 -7.64
C LYS A 104 -4.06 4.10 -6.50
N TRP A 105 -3.48 4.13 -5.31
CA TRP A 105 -3.99 3.38 -4.16
C TRP A 105 -5.21 4.03 -3.50
N ILE A 106 -5.30 5.36 -3.46
CA ILE A 106 -6.53 6.08 -3.08
C ILE A 106 -7.69 5.61 -3.97
N ARG A 107 -7.45 5.47 -5.29
CA ARG A 107 -8.46 4.97 -6.22
C ARG A 107 -8.86 3.52 -5.95
N ARG A 108 -7.89 2.64 -5.70
CA ARG A 108 -8.14 1.21 -5.41
C ARG A 108 -8.94 1.01 -4.12
N VAL A 109 -8.60 1.75 -3.06
CA VAL A 109 -9.34 1.73 -1.78
C VAL A 109 -10.73 2.35 -1.95
N GLY A 110 -10.84 3.45 -2.70
CA GLY A 110 -12.13 4.05 -3.04
C GLY A 110 -13.04 3.11 -3.83
N ALA A 111 -12.48 2.38 -4.81
CA ALA A 111 -13.22 1.38 -5.58
C ALA A 111 -13.71 0.22 -4.70
N LEU A 112 -12.88 -0.23 -3.76
CA LEU A 112 -13.28 -1.23 -2.78
C LEU A 112 -14.45 -0.72 -1.90
N GLY A 113 -14.33 0.49 -1.35
CA GLY A 113 -15.39 1.10 -0.55
C GLY A 113 -16.70 1.26 -1.35
N PHE A 114 -16.60 1.69 -2.60
CA PHE A 114 -17.76 1.79 -3.49
C PHE A 114 -18.43 0.43 -3.71
N PHE A 115 -17.64 -0.60 -4.01
CA PHE A 115 -18.13 -1.96 -4.24
C PHE A 115 -18.79 -2.54 -3.00
N VAL A 116 -18.16 -2.43 -1.82
CA VAL A 116 -18.72 -2.91 -0.55
C VAL A 116 -20.02 -2.19 -0.22
N GLY A 117 -20.07 -0.86 -0.39
CA GLY A 117 -21.29 -0.08 -0.21
C GLY A 117 -22.41 -0.51 -1.16
N ALA A 118 -22.07 -0.79 -2.42
CA ALA A 118 -23.02 -1.23 -3.44
C ALA A 118 -23.62 -2.61 -3.12
N LEU A 119 -22.81 -3.54 -2.62
CA LEU A 119 -23.28 -4.85 -2.15
C LEU A 119 -24.22 -4.70 -0.95
N SER A 120 -23.82 -3.93 0.07
CA SER A 120 -24.65 -3.68 1.25
C SER A 120 -25.97 -3.02 0.89
N PHE A 121 -25.96 -2.06 -0.03
CA PHE A 121 -27.18 -1.43 -0.56
C PHE A 121 -28.05 -2.45 -1.31
N GLY A 122 -27.46 -3.25 -2.21
CA GLY A 122 -28.17 -4.26 -3.00
C GLY A 122 -28.87 -5.32 -2.14
N PHE A 123 -28.19 -5.85 -1.12
CA PHE A 123 -28.82 -6.78 -0.17
C PHE A 123 -29.90 -6.10 0.69
N ALA A 124 -29.68 -4.85 1.11
CA ALA A 124 -30.68 -4.11 1.86
C ALA A 124 -31.95 -3.77 1.04
N VAL A 125 -31.85 -3.66 -0.29
CA VAL A 125 -33.02 -3.55 -1.19
C VAL A 125 -33.86 -4.81 -1.13
N LYS A 126 -33.23 -5.99 -1.15
CA LYS A 126 -33.92 -7.27 -1.02
C LYS A 126 -34.64 -7.41 0.33
N ASP A 127 -33.97 -7.04 1.42
CA ASP A 127 -34.50 -7.24 2.78
C ASP A 127 -35.34 -6.06 3.28
N ASN A 128 -35.60 -5.07 2.42
CA ASN A 128 -36.28 -3.81 2.69
C ASN A 128 -35.81 -3.06 3.97
N ASN A 129 -34.55 -3.22 4.34
CA ASN A 129 -33.98 -2.58 5.53
C ASN A 129 -33.51 -1.16 5.19
N ALA A 130 -34.24 -0.16 5.68
CA ALA A 130 -33.94 1.25 5.42
C ALA A 130 -32.58 1.70 6.00
N VAL A 131 -32.19 1.18 7.16
CA VAL A 131 -30.93 1.55 7.83
C VAL A 131 -29.75 1.05 7.00
N THR A 132 -29.77 -0.21 6.57
CA THR A 132 -28.70 -0.80 5.76
C THR A 132 -28.63 -0.17 4.36
N LYS A 133 -29.75 0.27 3.77
CA LYS A 133 -29.76 1.06 2.54
C LYS A 133 -28.99 2.38 2.72
N VAL A 134 -29.28 3.14 3.77
CA VAL A 134 -28.61 4.43 4.03
C VAL A 134 -27.12 4.23 4.31
N THR A 135 -26.76 3.22 5.11
CA THR A 135 -25.35 2.90 5.39
C THR A 135 -24.62 2.47 4.12
N GLY A 136 -25.21 1.58 3.31
CA GLY A 136 -24.65 1.17 2.02
C GLY A 136 -24.42 2.37 1.10
N LEU A 137 -25.39 3.28 0.98
CA LEU A 137 -25.26 4.49 0.17
C LEU A 137 -24.17 5.44 0.66
N LYS A 138 -24.01 5.62 1.99
CA LYS A 138 -22.92 6.41 2.57
C LYS A 138 -21.56 5.81 2.25
N THR A 139 -21.42 4.49 2.35
CA THR A 139 -20.18 3.78 2.00
C THR A 139 -19.88 3.86 0.51
N MET A 140 -20.91 3.77 -0.35
CA MET A 140 -20.78 4.03 -1.79
C MET A 140 -20.29 5.44 -2.07
N ALA A 141 -20.92 6.45 -1.47
CA ALA A 141 -20.55 7.86 -1.65
C ALA A 141 -19.11 8.13 -1.16
N ALA A 142 -18.72 7.59 -0.02
CA ALA A 142 -17.34 7.70 0.49
C ALA A 142 -16.32 7.08 -0.49
N GLY A 143 -16.62 5.89 -1.02
CA GLY A 143 -15.79 5.24 -2.04
C GLY A 143 -15.69 6.04 -3.34
N ALA A 144 -16.83 6.59 -3.81
CA ALA A 144 -16.89 7.43 -4.99
C ALA A 144 -16.06 8.73 -4.81
N THR A 145 -16.14 9.37 -3.64
CA THR A 145 -15.35 10.57 -3.32
C THR A 145 -13.85 10.25 -3.30
N ALA A 146 -13.42 9.14 -2.71
CA ALA A 146 -12.02 8.73 -2.73
C ALA A 146 -11.53 8.47 -4.17
N MET A 147 -12.33 7.81 -5.01
CA MET A 147 -12.01 7.63 -6.43
C MET A 147 -11.93 8.96 -7.18
N ALA A 148 -12.85 9.89 -6.91
CA ALA A 148 -12.87 11.22 -7.50
C ALA A 148 -11.64 12.03 -7.10
N LEU A 149 -11.18 11.95 -5.85
CA LEU A 149 -9.96 12.63 -5.37
C LEU A 149 -8.71 12.17 -6.13
N SER A 150 -8.63 10.89 -6.47
CA SER A 150 -7.54 10.37 -7.32
C SER A 150 -7.60 10.90 -8.76
N ALA A 151 -8.78 11.23 -9.29
CA ALA A 151 -8.96 11.75 -10.64
C ALA A 151 -8.86 13.30 -10.69
N ALA A 152 -9.20 13.97 -9.59
CA ALA A 152 -9.39 15.42 -9.50
C ALA A 152 -8.14 16.21 -9.07
N SER A 153 -6.93 15.72 -9.36
CA SER A 153 -5.77 16.61 -9.45
C SER A 153 -5.42 17.46 -8.22
N VAL A 154 -5.19 16.85 -7.05
CA VAL A 154 -4.28 17.44 -6.05
C VAL A 154 -2.87 16.86 -6.19
N LEU A 155 -2.76 15.58 -6.58
CA LEU A 155 -1.48 14.89 -6.73
C LEU A 155 -0.81 15.14 -8.11
N THR A 156 -1.58 15.44 -9.16
CA THR A 156 -1.03 15.77 -10.49
C THR A 156 -0.62 17.23 -10.65
N GLN A 157 -0.98 18.13 -9.73
CA GLN A 157 -0.52 19.52 -9.74
C GLN A 157 0.96 19.68 -9.32
N PHE A 158 1.55 18.62 -8.76
CA PHE A 158 2.98 18.54 -8.40
C PHE A 158 3.79 17.69 -9.40
N VAL A 159 3.15 17.25 -10.50
CA VAL A 159 3.77 16.68 -11.70
C VAL A 159 3.86 17.77 -12.77
#